data_AF-A0A5C8IIV0-F1
#
_entry.id   AF-A0A5C8IIV0-F1
#
_cell.length_a   1.000
_cell.length_b   1.000
_cell.length_c   1.000
_cell.angle_alpha   90.00
_cell.angle_beta   90.00
_cell.angle_gamma   90.00
#
_symmetry.space_group_name_H-M   'P 1'
#
loop_
_entity.id
_entity.type
_entity.pdbx_description
1 polymer ?
#
loop_
_entity_poly.entity_id
_entity_poly.type
_entity_poly.pdbx_seq_one_letter_code
_entity_poly.pdbx_strand_id
1 'polypeptide(L)'
;MKKIKILALSLGLLSLGACGDDFIDAEPITTLTEANFYRTPADADRALIGCYDGLQRVWSDGISFPVASEIFSDNCFGGTGNADGFGYQAIDEFDRL
;
A
#
# COMPACT_ATOMS: atom_id res chain seq x y z
N MET A 1 52.86 -3.34 29.03
CA MET A 1 52.51 -3.66 27.63
C MET A 1 51.77 -4.99 27.46
N LYS A 2 52.25 -6.13 28.00
CA LYS A 2 51.57 -7.45 27.84
C LYS A 2 50.12 -7.48 28.38
N LYS A 3 49.84 -6.87 29.54
CA LYS A 3 48.48 -6.81 30.12
C LYS A 3 47.48 -6.03 29.27
N ILE A 4 47.93 -4.94 28.65
CA ILE A 4 47.11 -4.11 27.74
C ILE A 4 46.77 -4.89 26.46
N LYS A 5 47.72 -5.68 25.94
CA LYS A 5 47.47 -6.55 24.77
C LYS A 5 46.45 -7.66 25.06
N ILE A 6 46.52 -8.26 26.24
CA ILE A 6 45.55 -9.28 26.67
C ILE A 6 44.16 -8.66 26.84
N LEU A 7 44.08 -7.47 27.44
CA LEU A 7 42.81 -6.75 27.60
C LEU A 7 42.18 -6.36 26.25
N ALA A 8 43.00 -5.88 25.30
CA ALA A 8 42.55 -5.55 23.95
C ALA A 8 42.06 -6.80 23.18
N LEU A 9 42.74 -7.94 23.34
CA LEU A 9 42.34 -9.21 22.73
C LEU A 9 41.03 -9.73 23.31
N SER A 10 40.84 -9.65 24.64
CA SER A 10 39.57 -10.04 25.27
C SER A 10 38.42 -9.15 24.81
N LEU A 11 38.63 -7.84 24.67
CA LEU A 11 37.59 -6.91 24.23
C LEU A 11 37.21 -7.14 22.76
N GLY A 12 38.19 -7.48 21.91
CA GLY A 12 37.94 -7.88 20.52
C GLY A 12 37.14 -9.17 20.41
N LEU A 13 37.43 -10.18 21.23
CA LEU A 13 36.68 -11.44 21.26
C LEU A 13 35.21 -11.26 21.68
N LEU A 14 34.92 -10.35 22.62
CA LEU A 14 33.53 -10.03 23.00
C LEU A 14 32.74 -9.33 21.88
N SER A 15 33.42 -8.63 20.97
CA SER A 15 32.76 -7.92 19.86
C SER A 15 32.26 -8.83 18.73
N LEU A 16 32.72 -10.09 18.68
CA LEU A 16 32.35 -11.07 17.65
C LEU A 16 30.95 -11.68 17.85
N GLY A 17 30.33 -11.50 19.03
CA GLY A 17 28.99 -12.03 19.34
C GLY A 17 27.83 -11.06 19.02
N ALA A 18 28.12 -9.86 18.49
CA ALA A 18 27.12 -8.81 18.30
C ALA A 18 26.21 -8.99 17.06
N CYS A 19 26.59 -9.83 16.07
CA CYS A 19 25.76 -10.15 14.91
C CYS A 19 25.10 -11.53 15.07
N GLY A 20 24.18 -11.66 16.02
CA GLY A 20 23.31 -12.83 16.14
C GLY A 20 22.17 -12.81 15.12
N ASP A 21 21.48 -13.95 14.98
CA ASP A 21 20.39 -14.13 14.03
C ASP A 21 19.27 -13.09 14.22
N ASP A 22 18.96 -12.70 15.46
CA ASP A 22 17.97 -11.66 15.80
C ASP A 22 18.29 -10.27 15.21
N PHE A 23 19.57 -9.99 14.89
CA PHE A 23 19.97 -8.73 14.24
C PHE A 23 19.73 -8.77 12.72
N ILE A 24 19.81 -9.95 12.12
CA ILE A 24 19.61 -10.14 10.68
C ILE A 24 18.11 -10.34 10.38
N ASP A 25 17.42 -11.11 11.22
CA ASP A 25 16.01 -11.50 11.07
C ASP A 25 15.07 -10.63 11.94
N ALA A 26 15.29 -9.31 11.91
CA ALA A 26 14.44 -8.38 12.65
C ALA A 26 13.12 -8.11 11.92
N GLU A 27 11.99 -8.40 12.57
CA GLU A 27 10.68 -8.01 12.05
C GLU A 27 10.46 -6.48 12.16
N PRO A 28 9.83 -5.85 11.17
CA PRO A 28 9.49 -4.43 11.24
C PRO A 28 8.46 -4.17 12.34
N ILE A 29 8.84 -3.33 13.32
CA ILE A 29 7.98 -2.96 14.46
C ILE A 29 7.04 -1.77 14.18
N THR A 30 7.34 -0.96 13.17
CA THR A 30 6.57 0.25 12.82
C THR A 30 5.63 0.05 11.64
N THR A 31 5.78 -1.04 10.89
CA THR A 31 5.09 -1.26 9.63
C THR A 31 4.32 -2.55 9.71
N LEU A 32 3.04 -2.48 9.33
CA LEU A 32 2.21 -3.66 9.21
C LEU A 32 2.63 -4.45 7.96
N THR A 33 2.89 -5.73 8.15
CA THR A 33 3.25 -6.69 7.12
C THR A 33 2.36 -7.92 7.24
N GLU A 34 2.33 -8.74 6.20
CA GLU A 34 1.60 -10.00 6.22
C GLU A 34 2.03 -10.91 7.39
N ALA A 35 3.31 -10.86 7.77
CA ALA A 35 3.86 -11.66 8.87
C ALA A 35 3.42 -11.21 10.27
N ASN A 36 3.21 -9.90 10.48
CA ASN A 36 2.95 -9.34 11.81
C ASN A 36 1.51 -8.86 12.04
N PHE A 37 0.68 -8.76 10.99
CA PHE A 37 -0.64 -8.10 11.06
C PHE A 37 -1.78 -9.04 11.45
N TYR A 38 -1.85 -10.26 10.90
CA TYR A 38 -3.03 -11.14 11.04
C TYR A 38 -3.04 -11.97 12.33
N ARG A 39 -3.04 -11.32 13.50
CA ARG A 39 -2.93 -12.01 14.82
C ARG A 39 -4.25 -12.18 15.55
N THR A 40 -5.20 -11.27 15.37
CA THR A 40 -6.50 -11.30 16.06
C THR A 40 -7.68 -11.22 15.08
N PRO A 41 -8.89 -11.64 15.50
CA PRO A 41 -10.09 -11.44 14.69
C PRO A 41 -10.34 -9.98 14.33
N ALA A 42 -9.98 -9.03 15.21
CA ALA A 42 -10.10 -7.60 14.93
C ALA A 42 -9.15 -7.14 13.82
N ASP A 43 -7.98 -7.76 13.67
CA ASP A 43 -7.04 -7.44 12.59
C ASP A 43 -7.56 -7.95 11.24
N ALA A 44 -8.16 -9.13 11.24
CA ALA A 44 -8.84 -9.67 10.05
C ALA A 44 -10.02 -8.77 9.63
N ASP A 45 -10.81 -8.25 10.58
CA ASP A 45 -11.90 -7.31 10.30
C ASP A 45 -11.38 -5.99 9.70
N ARG A 46 -10.30 -5.42 10.26
CA ARG A 46 -9.64 -4.24 9.69
C ARG A 46 -9.13 -4.48 8.28
N ALA A 47 -8.54 -5.64 8.03
CA ALA A 47 -8.08 -6.02 6.69
C ALA A 47 -9.25 -6.06 5.70
N LEU A 48 -10.37 -6.67 6.10
CA LEU A 48 -11.57 -6.75 5.28
C LEU A 48 -12.15 -5.36 4.95
N ILE A 49 -12.23 -4.48 5.95
CA ILE A 49 -12.66 -3.09 5.75
C ILE A 49 -11.74 -2.38 4.75
N GLY A 50 -10.42 -2.53 4.89
CA GLY A 50 -9.45 -1.96 3.95
C GLY A 50 -9.63 -2.47 2.51
N CYS A 51 -9.96 -3.75 2.32
CA CYS A 51 -10.30 -4.29 1.00
C CYS A 51 -11.53 -3.60 0.39
N TYR A 52 -12.58 -3.38 1.19
CA TYR A 52 -13.79 -2.70 0.73
C TYR A 52 -13.57 -1.20 0.46
N ASP A 53 -12.74 -0.52 1.27
CA ASP A 53 -12.34 0.86 1.04
C ASP A 53 -11.60 1.01 -0.31
N GLY A 54 -10.66 0.11 -0.59
CA GLY A 54 -9.99 0.05 -1.89
C GLY A 54 -10.96 -0.21 -3.04
N LEU A 55 -11.89 -1.15 -2.88
CA LEU A 55 -12.89 -1.47 -3.90
C LEU A 55 -13.84 -0.29 -4.17
N GLN A 56 -14.21 0.49 -3.16
CA GLN A 56 -15.10 1.64 -3.30
C GLN A 56 -14.56 2.67 -4.30
N ARG A 57 -13.24 2.79 -4.45
CA ARG A 57 -12.61 3.72 -5.39
C ARG A 57 -13.03 3.45 -6.84
N VAL A 58 -13.32 2.21 -7.21
CA VAL A 58 -13.81 1.84 -8.55
C VAL A 58 -15.15 2.54 -8.85
N TRP A 59 -15.98 2.79 -7.83
CA TRP A 59 -17.35 3.26 -7.98
C TRP A 59 -17.54 4.74 -7.62
N SER A 60 -16.62 5.33 -6.88
CA SER A 60 -16.79 6.68 -6.32
C SER A 60 -15.71 7.68 -6.72
N ASP A 61 -14.64 7.27 -7.40
CA ASP A 61 -13.57 8.18 -7.77
C ASP A 61 -13.82 8.86 -9.12
N GLY A 62 -13.71 10.20 -9.15
CA GLY A 62 -13.83 11.01 -10.36
C GLY A 62 -15.02 10.59 -11.24
N ILE A 63 -14.70 10.19 -12.47
CA ILE A 63 -15.63 9.46 -13.33
C ILE A 63 -15.46 7.98 -13.01
N SER A 64 -16.44 7.41 -12.31
CA SER A 64 -16.36 6.04 -11.82
C SER A 64 -16.25 5.05 -12.98
N PHE A 65 -15.55 3.94 -12.74
CA PHE A 65 -15.28 2.96 -13.77
C PHE A 65 -16.55 2.42 -14.46
N PRO A 66 -17.65 2.09 -13.74
CA PRO A 66 -18.87 1.63 -14.39
C PRO A 66 -19.43 2.66 -15.39
N VAL A 67 -19.42 3.95 -15.02
CA VAL A 67 -19.91 5.02 -15.92
C VAL A 67 -18.95 5.22 -17.08
N ALA A 68 -17.65 5.29 -16.81
CA ALA A 68 -16.63 5.40 -17.85
C ALA A 68 -16.74 4.24 -18.86
N SER A 69 -16.90 3.01 -18.39
CA SER A 69 -16.94 1.83 -19.24
C SER A 69 -18.14 1.80 -20.18
N GLU A 70 -19.29 2.32 -19.74
CA GLU A 70 -20.47 2.42 -20.61
C GLU A 70 -20.28 3.50 -21.67
N ILE A 71 -19.72 4.66 -21.31
CA ILE A 71 -19.51 5.78 -22.26
C ILE A 71 -18.41 5.46 -23.28
N PHE A 72 -17.36 4.73 -22.87
CA PHE A 72 -16.33 4.24 -23.80
C PHE A 72 -16.84 3.10 -24.71
N SER A 73 -18.01 2.53 -24.41
CA SER A 73 -18.66 1.51 -25.23
C SER A 73 -19.65 2.15 -26.21
N ASP A 74 -20.32 1.33 -27.01
CA ASP A 74 -21.41 1.76 -27.89
C ASP A 74 -22.80 1.67 -27.22
N ASN A 75 -22.86 1.44 -25.90
CA ASN A 75 -24.12 1.30 -25.17
C ASN A 75 -24.83 2.64 -24.89
N CYS A 76 -24.09 3.73 -24.69
CA CYS A 76 -24.65 5.04 -24.38
C CYS A 76 -23.74 6.19 -24.83
N PHE A 77 -24.32 7.38 -24.96
CA PHE A 77 -23.57 8.62 -25.19
C PHE A 77 -23.16 9.29 -23.88
N GLY A 78 -22.10 10.09 -23.92
CA GLY A 78 -21.56 10.86 -22.78
C GLY A 78 -22.39 12.08 -22.40
N GLY A 79 -23.72 11.97 -22.40
CA GLY A 79 -24.64 13.06 -22.08
C GLY A 79 -24.92 13.20 -20.58
N THR A 80 -24.97 14.44 -20.10
CA THR A 80 -25.29 14.81 -18.71
C THR A 80 -26.38 15.89 -18.65
N GLY A 81 -26.75 16.36 -17.46
CA GLY A 81 -27.75 17.42 -17.30
C GLY A 81 -27.26 18.79 -17.83
N ASN A 82 -28.19 19.71 -18.08
CA ASN A 82 -27.86 21.04 -18.66
C ASN A 82 -26.92 21.90 -17.78
N ALA A 83 -26.82 21.61 -16.48
CA ALA A 83 -25.91 22.30 -15.57
C ALA A 83 -24.59 21.55 -15.34
N ASP A 84 -24.43 20.37 -15.91
CA ASP A 84 -23.24 19.55 -15.78
C ASP A 84 -22.20 19.97 -16.83
N GLY A 85 -20.90 19.78 -16.53
CA GLY A 85 -19.82 20.10 -17.47
C GLY A 85 -19.71 19.11 -18.63
N PHE A 86 -18.91 19.48 -19.65
CA PHE A 86 -18.72 18.70 -20.88
C PHE A 86 -17.73 17.53 -20.79
N GLY A 87 -17.30 17.15 -19.58
CA GLY A 87 -16.26 16.14 -19.40
C GLY A 87 -16.66 14.75 -19.90
N TYR A 88 -17.93 14.38 -19.78
CA TYR A 88 -18.43 13.10 -20.26
C TYR A 88 -18.56 13.04 -21.78
N GLN A 89 -18.94 14.15 -22.41
CA GLN A 89 -19.00 14.31 -23.87
C GLN A 89 -17.61 14.23 -24.47
N ALA A 90 -16.62 14.88 -23.85
CA ALA A 90 -15.23 14.78 -24.28
C ALA A 90 -14.71 13.33 -24.23
N ILE A 91 -15.16 12.53 -23.25
CA ILE A 91 -14.80 11.11 -23.16
C ILE A 91 -15.45 10.29 -24.27
N ASP A 92 -16.74 10.49 -24.52
CA ASP A 92 -17.50 9.84 -25.61
C ASP A 92 -16.90 10.15 -26.99
N GLU A 93 -16.50 11.40 -27.20
CA GLU A 93 -15.90 11.88 -28.45
C GLU A 93 -14.39 11.58 -28.56
N PHE A 94 -13.79 10.95 -27.53
CA PHE A 94 -12.34 10.71 -27.41
C PHE A 94 -11.48 11.98 -27.55
N ASP A 95 -12.03 13.11 -27.14
CA ASP A 95 -11.40 14.41 -27.15
C ASP A 95 -10.57 14.65 -25.87
N ARG A 96 -9.72 15.68 -25.90
CA ARG A 96 -8.91 16.04 -24.72
C ARG A 96 -9.79 16.75 -23.68
N LEU A 97 -9.74 16.25 -22.44
CA LEU A 97 -10.31 16.88 -21.25
C LEU A 97 -9.66 18.23 -20.94
#